data_AF-A0A0F8F7X7-F1
#
_entry.id   AF-A0A0F8F7X7-F1
#
_cell.length_a   1.000
_cell.length_b   1.000
_cell.length_c   1.000
_cell.angle_alpha   90.00
_cell.angle_beta   90.00
_cell.angle_gamma   90.00
#
_symmetry.space_group_name_H-M   'P 1'
#
loop_
_entity.id
_entity.type
_entity.pdbx_description
1 polymer ?
#
loop_
_entity_poly.entity_id
_entity_poly.type
_entity_poly.pdbx_seq_one_letter_code
_entity_poly.pdbx_strand_id
1 'polypeptide(L)'
;MTEGVNSSPIPIDFYDYDFENDSLLFNCKGLQYESSIDLGNIILDMDVDGRPMGFELLHVSRMFGVPKSAIKNFVKFGADISISEEVIEIKCTITVPLRNRKTEKIAVSQGINDINVPSAQIAMAY
;
A
#
# COMPACT_ATOMS: atom_id res chain seq x y z
N MET A 1 -28.06 -8.16 -2.46
CA MET A 1 -27.54 -7.67 -1.17
C MET A 1 -26.45 -8.65 -0.76
N THR A 2 -25.20 -8.37 -1.12
CA THR A 2 -24.06 -9.15 -0.64
C THR A 2 -23.48 -8.41 0.55
N GLU A 3 -23.56 -9.05 1.70
CA GLU A 3 -22.96 -8.59 2.95
C GLU A 3 -21.45 -8.44 2.71
N GLY A 4 -20.94 -7.23 2.88
CA GLY A 4 -19.51 -6.96 2.84
C GLY A 4 -18.85 -7.74 3.96
N VAL A 5 -17.97 -8.67 3.60
CA VAL A 5 -17.11 -9.35 4.56
C VAL A 5 -16.21 -8.27 5.16
N ASN A 6 -16.54 -7.84 6.38
CA ASN A 6 -15.67 -7.00 7.20
C ASN A 6 -14.54 -7.88 7.74
N SER A 7 -13.63 -8.30 6.85
CA SER A 7 -12.38 -8.91 7.26
C SER A 7 -11.49 -7.84 7.87
N SER A 8 -10.94 -8.12 9.06
CA SER A 8 -9.91 -7.25 9.65
C SER A 8 -8.74 -7.07 8.67
N PRO A 9 -8.10 -5.88 8.64
CA PRO A 9 -6.96 -5.66 7.77
C PRO A 9 -5.85 -6.69 8.01
N ILE A 10 -5.18 -7.12 6.94
CA ILE A 10 -3.98 -7.93 7.02
C ILE A 10 -2.90 -7.07 7.72
N PRO A 11 -2.30 -7.56 8.81
CA PRO A 11 -1.26 -6.82 9.50
C PRO A 11 -0.01 -6.73 8.63
N ILE A 12 0.57 -5.54 8.54
CA ILE A 12 1.89 -5.33 7.96
C ILE A 12 2.93 -5.55 9.07
N ASP A 13 3.82 -6.51 8.86
CA ASP A 13 4.78 -6.94 9.87
C ASP A 13 6.11 -6.17 9.84
N PHE A 14 6.42 -5.58 8.69
CA PHE A 14 7.68 -4.91 8.43
C PHE A 14 7.48 -3.73 7.48
N TYR A 15 8.23 -2.66 7.74
CA TYR A 15 8.39 -1.57 6.80
C TYR A 15 9.84 -1.08 6.81
N ASP A 16 10.27 -0.52 5.69
CA ASP A 16 11.56 0.17 5.58
C ASP A 16 11.40 1.43 4.73
N TYR A 17 11.94 2.56 5.22
CA TYR A 17 11.92 3.82 4.51
C TYR A 17 13.32 4.20 4.07
N ASP A 18 13.56 4.17 2.76
CA ASP A 18 14.77 4.70 2.16
C ASP A 18 14.65 6.22 1.98
N PHE A 19 15.34 6.96 2.85
CA PHE A 19 15.33 8.42 2.82
C PHE A 19 15.98 8.98 1.54
N GLU A 20 17.01 8.32 1.01
CA GLU A 20 17.73 8.80 -0.18
C GLU A 20 16.85 8.63 -1.42
N ASN A 21 16.30 7.43 -1.61
CA ASN A 21 15.45 7.10 -2.75
C ASN A 21 13.99 7.56 -2.62
N ASP A 22 13.57 8.01 -1.42
CA ASP A 22 12.18 8.38 -1.12
C ASP A 22 11.19 7.25 -1.40
N SER A 23 11.58 6.03 -1.05
CA SER A 23 10.74 4.84 -1.18
C SER A 23 10.42 4.21 0.17
N LEU A 24 9.19 3.72 0.30
CA LEU A 24 8.67 3.11 1.52
C LEU A 24 8.15 1.72 1.18
N LEU A 25 8.87 0.70 1.66
CA LEU A 25 8.55 -0.71 1.50
C LEU A 25 7.70 -1.18 2.66
N PHE A 26 6.71 -2.03 2.38
CA PHE A 26 5.90 -2.74 3.36
C PHE A 26 5.82 -4.23 3.01
N ASN A 27 5.88 -5.10 4.02
CA ASN A 27 5.81 -6.55 3.84
C ASN A 27 5.02 -7.25 4.96
N CYS A 28 4.26 -8.27 4.58
CA CYS A 28 3.67 -9.27 5.48
C CYS A 28 4.59 -10.48 5.61
N LYS A 29 4.71 -11.05 6.81
CA LYS A 29 5.53 -12.24 7.06
C LYS A 29 4.78 -13.52 6.68
N GLY A 30 5.55 -14.56 6.39
CA GLY A 30 5.02 -15.92 6.20
C GLY A 30 4.40 -16.17 4.83
N LEU A 31 4.51 -15.22 3.90
CA LEU A 31 4.08 -15.35 2.51
C LEU A 31 5.28 -15.52 1.59
N GLN A 32 5.13 -16.33 0.55
CA GLN A 32 6.18 -16.58 -0.45
C GLN A 32 5.92 -15.73 -1.69
N TYR A 33 6.89 -14.88 -2.03
CA TYR A 33 6.86 -14.05 -3.22
C TYR A 33 6.73 -14.86 -4.52
N GLU A 34 5.91 -14.36 -5.45
CA GLU A 34 5.81 -14.85 -6.83
C GLU A 34 6.10 -13.74 -7.85
N SER A 35 5.43 -12.59 -7.74
CA SER A 35 5.48 -11.54 -8.76
C SER A 35 5.21 -10.14 -8.19
N SER A 36 5.48 -9.12 -9.01
CA SER A 36 5.15 -7.72 -8.70
C SER A 36 4.36 -7.09 -9.84
N ILE A 37 3.45 -6.17 -9.50
CA ILE A 37 2.63 -5.39 -10.43
C ILE A 37 3.00 -3.91 -10.27
N ASP A 38 3.43 -3.29 -11.36
CA ASP A 38 3.75 -1.85 -11.40
C ASP A 38 2.48 -1.02 -11.66
N LEU A 39 2.14 -0.15 -10.70
CA LEU A 39 1.01 0.77 -10.74
C LEU A 39 1.49 2.25 -10.77
N GLY A 40 2.70 2.48 -11.32
CA GLY A 40 3.35 3.77 -11.46
C GLY A 40 4.15 4.17 -10.23
N ASN A 41 3.50 4.73 -9.22
CA ASN A 41 4.17 5.10 -7.95
C ASN A 41 4.05 4.02 -6.88
N ILE A 42 3.42 2.88 -7.20
CA ILE A 42 3.29 1.74 -6.30
C ILE A 42 3.67 0.49 -7.05
N ILE A 43 4.57 -0.31 -6.49
CA ILE A 43 4.83 -1.67 -6.91
C ILE A 43 4.12 -2.58 -5.91
N LEU A 44 3.15 -3.37 -6.37
CA LEU A 44 2.38 -4.30 -5.54
C LEU A 44 2.98 -5.71 -5.64
N ASP A 45 3.39 -6.29 -4.52
CA ASP A 45 3.96 -7.64 -4.48
C ASP A 45 2.89 -8.68 -4.18
N MET A 46 2.93 -9.77 -4.94
CA MET A 46 1.96 -10.88 -4.92
C MET A 46 2.64 -12.17 -4.45
N ASP A 47 1.96 -12.92 -3.60
CA ASP A 47 2.37 -14.27 -3.21
C ASP A 47 1.98 -15.33 -4.26
N VAL A 48 2.46 -16.55 -4.06
CA VAL A 48 2.17 -17.74 -4.90
C VAL A 48 0.68 -18.15 -4.97
N ASP A 49 -0.16 -17.61 -4.10
CA ASP A 49 -1.61 -17.82 -4.11
C ASP A 49 -2.34 -16.66 -4.82
N GLY A 50 -1.60 -15.70 -5.39
CA GLY A 50 -2.14 -14.51 -6.04
C GLY A 50 -2.71 -13.48 -5.05
N ARG A 51 -2.23 -13.45 -3.81
CA ARG A 51 -2.63 -12.47 -2.79
C ARG A 51 -1.56 -11.38 -2.63
N PRO A 52 -1.96 -10.10 -2.47
CA PRO A 52 -1.09 -9.04 -1.99
C PRO A 52 -0.34 -9.43 -0.71
N MET A 53 0.99 -9.33 -0.74
CA MET A 53 1.87 -9.62 0.40
C MET A 53 2.75 -8.45 0.83
N GLY A 54 2.86 -7.42 0.00
CA GLY A 54 3.70 -6.27 0.24
C GLY A 54 3.51 -5.23 -0.85
N PHE A 55 4.11 -4.05 -0.65
CA PHE A 55 4.18 -3.03 -1.70
C PHE A 55 5.30 -2.05 -1.41
N GLU A 56 5.87 -1.49 -2.47
CA GLU A 56 6.79 -0.37 -2.42
C GLU A 56 6.10 0.89 -2.96
N LEU A 57 6.07 1.94 -2.14
CA LEU A 57 5.64 3.28 -2.55
C LEU A 57 6.87 4.06 -3.03
N LEU A 58 6.81 4.61 -4.23
CA LEU A 58 7.89 5.41 -4.83
C LEU A 58 7.56 6.91 -4.73
N HIS A 59 8.58 7.74 -4.48
CA HIS A 59 8.41 9.19 -4.33
C HIS A 59 7.37 9.56 -3.25
N VAL A 60 7.40 8.85 -2.12
CA VAL A 60 6.37 8.90 -1.06
C VAL A 60 6.12 10.33 -0.56
N SER A 61 7.18 11.12 -0.39
CA SER A 61 7.06 12.50 0.05
C SER A 61 6.23 13.35 -0.92
N ARG A 62 6.39 13.11 -2.24
CA ARG A 62 5.58 13.74 -3.29
C ARG A 62 4.17 13.17 -3.33
N MET A 63 3.99 11.86 -3.24
CA MET A 63 2.67 11.21 -3.25
C MET A 63 1.74 11.79 -2.19
N PHE A 64 2.25 11.99 -0.97
CA PHE A 64 1.44 12.48 0.16
C PHE A 64 1.55 13.99 0.39
N GLY A 65 2.41 14.69 -0.36
CA GLY A 65 2.64 16.13 -0.24
C GLY A 65 3.17 16.53 1.14
N VAL A 66 4.15 15.78 1.65
CA VAL A 66 4.78 16.01 2.96
C VAL A 66 6.31 15.86 2.87
N PRO A 67 7.09 16.48 3.76
CA PRO A 67 8.55 16.30 3.74
C PRO A 67 8.96 14.84 4.02
N LYS A 68 10.06 14.39 3.40
CA LYS A 68 10.69 13.08 3.68
C LYS A 68 10.88 12.80 5.18
N SER A 69 11.25 13.82 5.94
CA SER A 69 11.43 13.72 7.40
C SER A 69 10.15 13.42 8.17
N ALA A 70 8.99 13.79 7.63
CA ALA A 70 7.69 13.44 8.20
C ALA A 70 7.32 11.98 7.89
N ILE A 71 7.65 11.50 6.69
CA ILE A 71 7.50 10.09 6.30
C ILE A 71 8.32 9.20 7.21
N LYS A 72 9.61 9.51 7.43
CA LYS A 72 10.49 8.73 8.32
C LYS A 72 9.92 8.47 9.73
N ASN A 73 9.03 9.34 10.20
CA ASN A 73 8.43 9.28 11.53
C ASN A 73 6.90 9.06 11.48
N PHE A 74 6.38 8.45 10.42
CA PHE A 74 4.95 8.16 10.32
C PHE A 74 4.48 7.29 11.50
N VAL A 75 3.21 7.43 11.87
CA VAL A 75 2.65 6.79 13.07
C VAL A 75 1.63 5.71 12.76
N LYS A 76 1.04 5.74 11.56
CA LYS A 76 0.05 4.78 11.07
C LYS A 76 0.10 4.74 9.56
N PHE A 77 -0.13 3.56 9.00
CA PHE A 77 -0.32 3.36 7.57
C PHE A 77 -1.50 2.42 7.31
N GLY A 78 -2.25 2.67 6.25
CA GLY A 78 -3.26 1.76 5.73
C GLY A 78 -3.27 1.76 4.20
N ALA A 79 -3.56 0.61 3.59
CA ALA A 79 -3.79 0.47 2.17
C ALA A 79 -5.09 -0.32 1.93
N ASP A 80 -6.02 0.29 1.20
CA ASP A 80 -7.20 -0.37 0.67
C ASP A 80 -6.93 -0.72 -0.79
N ILE A 81 -6.88 -2.02 -1.11
CA ILE A 81 -6.60 -2.57 -2.43
C ILE A 81 -7.91 -3.09 -2.99
N SER A 82 -8.29 -2.58 -4.16
CA SER A 82 -9.48 -2.98 -4.91
C SER A 82 -9.05 -3.54 -6.26
N ILE A 83 -9.31 -4.82 -6.49
CA ILE A 83 -9.01 -5.50 -7.75
C ILE A 83 -10.34 -5.84 -8.42
N SER A 84 -10.53 -5.34 -9.62
CA SER A 84 -11.64 -5.66 -10.52
C SER A 84 -11.12 -6.31 -11.79
N GLU A 85 -12.00 -6.76 -12.68
CA GLU A 85 -11.60 -7.31 -13.98
C GLU A 85 -10.81 -6.31 -14.85
N GLU A 86 -11.03 -5.01 -14.67
CA GLU A 86 -10.44 -3.96 -15.54
C GLU A 86 -9.28 -3.21 -14.87
N VAL A 87 -9.37 -2.98 -13.55
CA VAL A 87 -8.50 -2.05 -12.83
C VAL A 87 -8.09 -2.62 -11.47
N ILE A 88 -6.84 -2.38 -11.11
CA ILE A 88 -6.27 -2.50 -9.77
C ILE A 88 -6.13 -1.07 -9.21
N GLU A 89 -6.81 -0.76 -8.12
CA GLU A 89 -6.70 0.52 -7.41
C GLU A 89 -6.15 0.28 -6.00
N ILE A 90 -5.21 1.12 -5.57
CA ILE A 90 -4.69 1.15 -4.22
C ILE A 90 -4.87 2.55 -3.65
N LYS A 91 -5.64 2.66 -2.57
CA LYS A 91 -5.77 3.87 -1.77
C LYS A 91 -4.94 3.73 -0.50
N CYS A 92 -3.90 4.53 -0.39
CA CYS A 92 -3.03 4.58 0.78
C CYS A 92 -3.42 5.75 1.70
N THR A 93 -3.43 5.49 3.00
CA THR A 93 -3.59 6.48 4.05
C THR A 93 -2.37 6.44 4.96
N ILE A 94 -1.69 7.57 5.16
CA ILE A 94 -0.56 7.68 6.08
C ILE A 94 -0.81 8.80 7.10
N THR A 95 -0.55 8.52 8.36
CA THR A 95 -0.57 9.55 9.41
C THR A 95 0.85 9.93 9.77
N VAL A 96 1.19 11.22 9.64
CA VAL A 96 2.53 11.74 9.90
C VAL A 96 2.52 12.89 10.93
N PRO A 97 3.61 13.08 11.70
CA PRO A 97 3.77 14.25 12.55
C PRO A 97 4.13 15.49 11.71
N LEU A 98 3.28 16.51 11.71
CA LEU A 98 3.52 17.79 11.07
C LEU A 98 3.21 18.93 12.04
N ARG A 99 4.18 19.81 12.30
CA ARG A 99 3.99 21.01 13.15
C ARG A 99 3.28 20.69 14.48
N ASN A 100 3.76 19.66 15.19
CA ASN A 100 3.24 19.19 16.48
C ASN A 100 1.83 18.58 16.48
N ARG A 101 1.29 18.21 15.31
CA ARG A 101 0.04 17.44 15.20
C ARG A 101 0.20 16.21 14.32
N LYS A 102 -0.59 15.18 14.59
CA LYS A 102 -0.76 14.03 13.70
C LYS A 102 -1.68 14.44 12.55
N THR A 103 -1.19 14.35 11.32
CA THR A 103 -1.93 14.73 10.11
C THR A 103 -2.05 13.52 9.21
N GLU A 104 -3.28 13.18 8.86
CA GLU A 104 -3.58 12.14 7.88
C GLU A 104 -3.40 12.68 6.45
N LYS A 105 -2.86 11.84 5.57
CA LYS A 105 -2.66 12.11 4.15
C LYS A 105 -3.11 10.89 3.36
N ILE A 106 -3.68 11.13 2.18
CA ILE A 106 -4.20 10.09 1.31
C ILE A 106 -3.52 10.22 -0.05
N ALA A 107 -3.15 9.09 -0.63
CA ALA A 107 -2.69 8.96 -2.01
C ALA A 107 -3.42 7.79 -2.68
N VAL A 108 -3.63 7.87 -3.98
CA VAL A 108 -4.26 6.82 -4.78
C VAL A 108 -3.37 6.53 -5.97
N SER A 109 -3.20 5.26 -6.29
CA SER A 109 -2.56 4.76 -7.50
C SER A 109 -3.44 3.69 -8.12
N GLN A 110 -3.42 3.60 -9.45
CA GLN A 110 -4.21 2.65 -10.21
C GLN A 110 -3.44 2.15 -11.42
N GLY A 111 -3.75 0.93 -11.85
CA GLY A 111 -3.25 0.31 -13.07
C GLY A 111 -4.31 -0.59 -13.70
N ILE A 112 -4.11 -0.95 -14.95
CA ILE A 112 -5.00 -1.87 -15.68
C ILE A 112 -4.74 -3.29 -15.17
N ASN A 113 -5.80 -4.07 -14.98
CA ASN A 113 -5.68 -5.50 -14.64
C ASN A 113 -5.46 -6.35 -15.91
N ASP A 114 -4.39 -6.11 -16.65
CA ASP A 114 -4.09 -6.78 -17.92
C ASP A 114 -3.53 -8.20 -17.77
N ILE A 115 -3.19 -8.59 -16.54
CA ILE A 115 -2.73 -9.95 -16.17
C ILE A 115 -3.85 -10.82 -15.57
N ASN A 116 -5.09 -10.33 -15.52
CA ASN A 116 -6.26 -11.05 -14.99
C ASN A 116 -6.11 -11.52 -13.53
N VAL A 117 -5.59 -10.66 -12.65
CA VAL A 117 -5.61 -10.93 -11.20
C VAL A 117 -7.07 -11.13 -10.75
N PRO A 118 -7.38 -12.16 -9.95
CA PRO A 118 -8.73 -12.36 -9.44
C PRO A 118 -9.26 -11.14 -8.68
N SER A 119 -10.55 -10.83 -8.87
CA SER A 119 -11.17 -9.72 -8.17
C SER A 119 -11.15 -9.93 -6.66
N ALA A 120 -10.77 -8.88 -5.93
CA ALA A 120 -10.57 -8.93 -4.51
C ALA A 120 -10.72 -7.54 -3.88
N GLN A 121 -11.12 -7.51 -2.61
CA GLN A 121 -11.07 -6.33 -1.76
C GLN A 121 -10.23 -6.67 -0.54
N ILE A 122 -9.11 -5.98 -0.37
CA ILE A 122 -8.14 -6.27 0.68
C ILE A 122 -7.78 -4.98 1.38
N ALA A 123 -7.65 -5.04 2.71
CA ALA A 123 -7.11 -3.96 3.51
C ALA A 123 -5.84 -4.44 4.20
N MET A 124 -4.80 -3.61 4.21
CA MET A 124 -3.54 -3.83 4.92
C MET A 124 -3.26 -2.66 5.85
N ALA A 125 -2.69 -2.91 7.04
CA ALA A 125 -2.44 -1.84 8.01
C ALA A 125 -1.19 -2.05 8.88
N TYR A 126 -0.54 -0.93 9.22
CA TYR A 126 0.57 -0.81 10.18
C TYR A 126 0.23 0.23 11.27
#